data_AF-A0A060CM48-F1
#
_entry.id   AF-A0A060CM48-F1
#
_cell.length_a   1.000
_cell.length_b   1.000
_cell.length_c   1.000
_cell.angle_alpha   90.00
_cell.angle_beta   90.00
_cell.angle_gamma   90.00
#
_symmetry.space_group_name_H-M   'P 1'
#
loop_
_entity.id
_entity.type
_entity.pdbx_description
1 polymer ?
#
loop_
_entity_poly.entity_id
_entity_poly.type
_entity_poly.pdbx_seq_one_letter_code
_entity_poly.pdbx_strand_id
1 'polypeptide(L)'
;PGFLGLHLEGPHLDPRRPGCHPPEVIRPLGEEDIETLCEARTGLPALILTLAPAAATPEQIARLSAAGIIVSLGHADCTLAEAEAAIGAGASMVTHLFNAMSQLGSREPGLVGAALTRPVACGLDRRRGA
;
A
#
# COMPACT_ATOMS: atom_id res chain seq x y z
N PRO A 1 21.90 18.46 -4.40
CA PRO A 1 21.21 17.19 -4.72
C PRO A 1 21.05 16.35 -3.45
N GLY A 2 19.86 15.83 -3.18
CA GLY A 2 19.55 15.02 -2.00
C GLY A 2 18.31 14.17 -2.24
N PHE A 3 18.04 13.23 -1.34
CA PHE A 3 16.80 12.45 -1.31
C PHE A 3 15.80 13.14 -0.37
N LEU A 4 14.53 13.21 -0.76
CA LEU A 4 13.48 13.79 0.08
C LEU A 4 13.01 12.80 1.16
N GLY A 5 13.18 11.50 0.92
CA GLY A 5 12.63 10.44 1.74
C GLY A 5 12.82 9.06 1.11
N LEU A 6 12.14 8.07 1.68
CA LEU A 6 12.10 6.70 1.18
C LEU A 6 10.67 6.29 0.85
N HIS A 7 10.52 5.52 -0.23
CA HIS A 7 9.32 4.78 -0.54
C HIS A 7 9.68 3.31 -0.55
N LEU A 8 9.20 2.58 0.46
CA LEU A 8 9.36 1.14 0.59
C LEU A 8 8.15 0.47 -0.05
N GLU A 9 8.36 -0.19 -1.18
CA GLU A 9 7.31 -0.95 -1.86
C GLU A 9 7.46 -2.44 -1.53
N GLY A 10 6.67 -2.92 -0.56
CA GLY A 10 6.84 -4.24 0.03
C GLY A 10 7.81 -4.27 1.22
N PRO A 11 8.05 -5.45 1.81
CA PRO A 11 7.65 -6.78 1.33
C PRO A 11 6.21 -7.20 1.67
N HIS A 12 5.43 -6.34 2.32
CA HIS A 12 4.08 -6.64 2.82
C HIS A 12 3.00 -6.58 1.74
N LEU A 13 3.13 -7.42 0.73
CA LEU A 13 2.30 -7.44 -0.47
C LEU A 13 1.41 -8.70 -0.53
N ASP A 14 0.49 -8.75 -1.50
CA ASP A 14 -0.31 -9.95 -1.77
C ASP A 14 0.48 -10.90 -2.68
N PRO A 15 0.74 -12.16 -2.27
CA PRO A 15 1.42 -13.14 -3.11
C PRO A 15 0.73 -13.43 -4.45
N ARG A 16 -0.57 -13.10 -4.60
CA ARG A 16 -1.33 -13.21 -5.86
C ARG A 16 -1.02 -12.08 -6.84
N ARG A 17 -0.40 -10.98 -6.37
CA ARG A 17 -0.05 -9.79 -7.16
C ARG A 17 1.41 -9.37 -6.96
N PRO A 18 2.39 -10.28 -7.11
CA PRO A 18 3.79 -9.97 -6.80
C PRO A 18 4.39 -8.93 -7.76
N GLY A 19 3.85 -8.77 -8.97
CA GLY A 19 4.45 -7.91 -9.99
C GLY A 19 5.89 -8.35 -10.29
N CYS A 20 6.85 -7.46 -10.09
CA CYS A 20 8.29 -7.77 -10.21
C CYS A 20 8.97 -8.13 -8.88
N HIS A 21 8.24 -8.14 -7.76
CA HIS A 21 8.81 -8.50 -6.45
C HIS A 21 9.10 -10.01 -6.39
N PRO A 22 10.26 -10.43 -5.86
CA PRO A 22 10.56 -11.84 -5.65
C PRO A 22 9.52 -12.48 -4.70
N PRO A 23 8.75 -13.50 -5.14
CA PRO A 23 7.68 -14.07 -4.32
C PRO A 23 8.14 -14.59 -2.95
N GLU A 24 9.38 -15.07 -2.87
CA GLU A 24 9.99 -15.64 -1.67
C GLU A 24 10.22 -14.63 -0.53
N VAL A 25 10.24 -13.33 -0.83
CA VAL A 25 10.38 -12.29 0.20
C VAL A 25 9.04 -11.70 0.63
N ILE A 26 7.95 -11.99 -0.08
CA ILE A 26 6.62 -11.47 0.24
C ILE A 26 6.12 -12.12 1.52
N ARG A 27 5.81 -11.29 2.53
CA ARG A 27 5.39 -11.75 3.85
C ARG A 27 4.48 -10.73 4.55
N PRO A 28 3.63 -11.18 5.49
CA PRO A 28 2.82 -10.26 6.30
C PRO A 28 3.67 -9.23 7.06
N LEU A 29 3.02 -8.12 7.41
CA LEU A 29 3.57 -7.08 8.29
C LEU A 29 3.62 -7.60 9.73
N GLY A 30 4.83 -7.69 10.28
CA GLY A 30 5.09 -8.09 11.66
C GLY A 30 5.23 -6.90 12.60
N GLU A 31 5.26 -7.19 13.90
CA GLU A 31 5.43 -6.16 14.93
C GLU A 31 6.79 -5.46 14.85
N GLU A 32 7.86 -6.22 14.63
CA GLU A 32 9.22 -5.69 14.47
C GLU A 32 9.34 -4.74 13.26
N ASP A 33 8.59 -5.01 12.18
CA ASP A 33 8.54 -4.10 11.02
C ASP A 33 7.92 -2.76 11.42
N ILE A 34 6.81 -2.80 12.18
CA ILE A 34 6.10 -1.59 12.62
C ILE A 34 7.01 -0.77 13.54
N GLU A 35 7.65 -1.40 14.52
CA GLU A 35 8.59 -0.74 15.42
C GLU A 35 9.74 -0.08 14.65
N THR A 36 10.37 -0.82 13.74
CA THR A 36 11.47 -0.33 12.89
C THR A 36 11.04 0.85 12.02
N LEU A 37 9.87 0.76 11.38
CA LEU A 37 9.34 1.81 10.52
C LEU A 37 8.99 3.07 11.31
N CYS A 38 8.40 2.92 12.51
CA CYS A 38 8.06 4.04 13.39
C CYS A 38 9.32 4.72 13.91
N GLU A 39 10.35 3.96 14.28
CA GLU A 39 11.65 4.51 14.67
C GLU A 39 12.31 5.24 13.49
N ALA A 40 12.37 4.62 12.31
CA ALA A 40 12.94 5.22 11.11
C ALA A 40 12.25 6.54 10.72
N ARG A 41 10.93 6.62 10.91
CA ARG A 41 10.13 7.82 10.65
C ARG A 41 10.57 9.02 11.49
N THR A 42 11.21 8.83 12.65
CA THR A 42 11.74 9.94 13.47
C THR A 42 12.87 10.71 12.76
N GLY A 43 13.67 10.01 11.95
CA GLY A 43 14.76 10.59 11.16
C GLY A 43 14.42 10.80 9.67
N LEU A 44 13.35 10.18 9.17
CA LEU A 44 12.93 10.22 7.77
C LEU A 44 11.54 10.85 7.63
N PRO A 45 11.42 12.19 7.52
CA PRO A 45 10.14 12.87 7.52
C PRO A 45 9.20 12.52 6.35
N ALA A 46 9.77 12.11 5.21
CA ALA A 46 9.01 11.54 4.11
C ALA A 46 9.29 10.04 4.02
N LEU A 47 8.35 9.25 4.54
CA LEU A 47 8.38 7.80 4.44
C LEU A 47 7.03 7.31 3.90
N ILE A 48 7.07 6.61 2.77
CA ILE A 48 5.93 5.95 2.16
C ILE A 48 6.14 4.44 2.27
N LEU A 49 5.12 3.70 2.71
CA LEU A 49 5.10 2.24 2.68
C LEU A 49 3.96 1.79 1.78
N THR A 50 4.26 0.99 0.74
CA THR A 50 3.23 0.27 0.00
C THR A 50 3.04 -1.12 0.59
N LEU A 51 1.78 -1.44 0.90
CA LEU A 51 1.36 -2.75 1.38
C LEU A 51 0.04 -3.19 0.75
N ALA A 52 -0.26 -4.48 0.84
CA ALA A 52 -1.56 -5.03 0.47
C ALA A 52 -2.45 -5.21 1.73
N PRO A 53 -3.78 -4.98 1.63
CA PRO A 53 -4.70 -5.23 2.76
C PRO A 53 -4.66 -6.67 3.30
N ALA A 54 -4.34 -7.67 2.47
CA ALA A 54 -4.20 -9.06 2.90
C ALA A 54 -2.95 -9.31 3.78
N ALA A 55 -2.00 -8.37 3.82
CA ALA A 55 -0.73 -8.51 4.53
C ALA A 55 -0.65 -7.68 5.82
N ALA A 56 -1.66 -6.88 6.15
CA ALA A 56 -1.69 -6.04 7.35
C ALA A 56 -3.11 -5.89 7.89
N THR A 57 -3.26 -5.82 9.21
CA THR A 57 -4.56 -5.52 9.83
C THR A 57 -4.85 -4.01 9.80
N PRO A 58 -6.12 -3.59 9.86
CA PRO A 58 -6.49 -2.19 10.02
C PRO A 58 -5.77 -1.51 11.21
N GLU A 59 -5.61 -2.20 12.34
CA GLU A 59 -4.93 -1.66 13.52
C GLU A 59 -3.44 -1.39 13.25
N GLN A 60 -2.77 -2.27 12.50
CA GLN A 60 -1.38 -2.06 12.10
C GLN A 60 -1.24 -0.86 11.15
N ILE A 61 -2.17 -0.72 10.18
CA ILE A 61 -2.22 0.43 9.28
C ILE A 61 -2.42 1.73 10.06
N ALA A 62 -3.33 1.73 11.03
CA ALA A 62 -3.61 2.89 11.88
C ALA A 62 -2.38 3.31 12.69
N ARG A 63 -1.61 2.36 13.22
CA ARG A 63 -0.36 2.64 13.94
C ARG A 63 0.69 3.30 13.05
N LEU A 64 0.90 2.78 11.84
CA LEU A 64 1.83 3.36 10.87
C LEU A 64 1.41 4.78 10.45
N SER A 65 0.12 4.96 10.15
CA SER A 65 -0.45 6.27 9.78
C SER A 65 -0.32 7.28 10.92
N ALA A 66 -0.61 6.88 12.16
CA ALA A 66 -0.45 7.71 13.35
C ALA A 66 1.01 8.11 13.61
N ALA A 67 1.98 7.27 13.24
CA ALA A 67 3.40 7.63 13.27
C ALA A 67 3.81 8.63 12.18
N GLY A 68 2.90 8.98 11.25
CA GLY A 68 3.15 9.91 10.16
C GLY A 68 3.75 9.28 8.90
N ILE A 69 3.65 7.95 8.76
CA ILE A 69 4.03 7.22 7.56
C ILE A 69 2.86 7.26 6.57
N ILE A 70 3.15 7.59 5.30
CA ILE A 70 2.13 7.50 4.26
C ILE A 70 1.97 6.03 3.88
N VAL A 71 0.86 5.44 4.32
CA VAL A 71 0.49 4.08 3.91
C VAL A 71 -0.20 4.14 2.55
N SER A 72 0.40 3.47 1.57
CA SER A 72 -0.10 3.32 0.22
C SER A 72 -0.57 1.88 -0.02
N LEU A 73 -1.70 1.70 -0.70
CA LEU A 73 -2.21 0.38 -1.07
C LEU A 73 -1.71 0.01 -2.47
N GLY A 74 -1.20 -1.20 -2.64
CA GLY A 74 -0.70 -1.68 -3.93
C GLY A 74 -0.39 -3.17 -3.88
N HIS A 75 -0.16 -3.78 -5.05
CA HIS A 75 0.13 -5.22 -5.14
C HIS A 75 -0.88 -6.07 -4.38
N ALA A 76 -2.17 -5.81 -4.61
CA ALA A 76 -3.26 -6.29 -3.75
C ALA A 76 -4.41 -6.87 -4.55
N ASP A 77 -4.82 -8.11 -4.25
CA ASP A 77 -6.04 -8.71 -4.76
C ASP A 77 -7.13 -8.70 -3.69
N CYS A 78 -7.69 -7.52 -3.42
CA CYS A 78 -8.67 -7.31 -2.36
C CYS A 78 -10.05 -6.89 -2.90
N THR A 79 -11.08 -7.13 -2.09
CA THR A 79 -12.43 -6.59 -2.27
C THR A 79 -12.47 -5.10 -1.98
N LEU A 80 -13.53 -4.43 -2.44
CA LEU A 80 -13.80 -3.04 -2.09
C LEU A 80 -13.87 -2.84 -0.58
N ALA A 81 -14.51 -3.77 0.14
CA ALA A 81 -14.68 -3.67 1.60
C ALA A 81 -13.33 -3.71 2.34
N GLU A 82 -12.42 -4.60 1.93
CA GLU A 82 -11.07 -4.67 2.51
C GLU A 82 -10.25 -3.41 2.21
N ALA A 83 -10.34 -2.89 0.97
CA ALA A 83 -9.69 -1.64 0.60
C ALA A 83 -10.24 -0.45 1.42
N GLU A 84 -11.56 -0.35 1.57
CA GLU A 84 -12.22 0.69 2.36
C GLU A 84 -11.86 0.59 3.84
N ALA A 85 -11.73 -0.62 4.40
CA ALA A 85 -11.27 -0.82 5.77
C ALA A 85 -9.84 -0.31 5.97
N ALA A 86 -8.93 -0.61 5.05
CA ALA A 86 -7.56 -0.12 5.07
C ALA A 86 -7.48 1.41 4.94
N ILE A 87 -8.29 2.01 4.04
CA ILE A 87 -8.40 3.47 3.90
C ILE A 87 -8.98 4.10 5.17
N GLY A 88 -10.03 3.51 5.74
CA GLY A 88 -10.65 3.93 6.99
C GLY A 88 -9.69 3.86 8.18
N ALA A 89 -8.72 2.94 8.14
CA ALA A 89 -7.63 2.86 9.10
C ALA A 89 -6.51 3.89 8.89
N GLY A 90 -6.53 4.65 7.80
CA GLY A 90 -5.57 5.73 7.56
C GLY A 90 -4.63 5.51 6.37
N ALA A 91 -4.83 4.48 5.55
CA ALA A 91 -4.19 4.43 4.24
C ALA A 91 -4.70 5.57 3.35
N SER A 92 -3.78 6.31 2.74
CA SER A 92 -4.09 7.59 2.08
C SER A 92 -3.58 7.68 0.65
N MET A 93 -2.96 6.62 0.14
CA MET A 93 -2.42 6.55 -1.21
C MET A 93 -2.69 5.18 -1.85
N VAL A 94 -2.68 5.13 -3.18
CA VAL A 94 -2.66 3.92 -3.99
C VAL A 94 -1.47 3.98 -4.95
N THR A 95 -0.63 2.96 -4.92
CA THR A 95 0.59 2.86 -5.75
C THR A 95 0.20 2.40 -7.15
N HIS A 96 0.72 3.08 -8.18
CA HIS A 96 0.59 2.76 -9.63
C HIS A 96 -0.78 2.18 -10.05
N LEU A 97 -1.87 2.90 -9.75
CA LEU A 97 -3.26 2.58 -10.04
C LEU A 97 -3.43 1.76 -11.33
N PHE A 98 -4.25 0.71 -11.24
CA PHE A 98 -4.48 -0.38 -12.19
C PHE A 98 -3.41 -1.48 -12.22
N ASN A 99 -2.15 -1.23 -11.87
CA ASN A 99 -1.10 -2.25 -11.95
C ASN A 99 -1.09 -3.17 -10.72
N ALA A 100 -0.96 -4.48 -10.96
CA ALA A 100 -0.86 -5.50 -9.90
C ALA A 100 -1.95 -5.38 -8.81
N MET A 101 -3.20 -5.09 -9.18
CA MET A 101 -4.29 -4.97 -8.21
C MET A 101 -5.63 -5.51 -8.72
N SER A 102 -6.58 -5.74 -7.81
CA SER A 102 -7.96 -6.06 -8.17
C SER A 102 -8.59 -4.93 -9.01
N GLN A 103 -9.16 -5.30 -10.15
CA GLN A 103 -9.68 -4.37 -11.16
C GLN A 103 -11.14 -3.98 -10.87
N LEU A 104 -11.61 -2.94 -11.57
CA LEU A 104 -12.98 -2.47 -11.48
C LEU A 104 -13.97 -3.48 -12.07
N GLY A 105 -14.61 -4.29 -11.22
CA GLY A 105 -15.73 -5.14 -11.58
C GLY A 105 -17.10 -4.48 -11.37
N SER A 106 -18.13 -4.97 -12.05
CA SER A 106 -19.49 -4.41 -11.96
C SER A 106 -20.20 -4.67 -10.63
N ARG A 107 -19.85 -5.76 -9.94
CA ARG A 107 -20.39 -6.12 -8.62
C ARG A 107 -19.34 -6.10 -7.51
N GLU A 108 -18.07 -6.18 -7.90
CA GLU A 108 -16.92 -6.15 -6.99
C GLU A 108 -15.92 -5.14 -7.56
N PRO A 109 -15.99 -3.86 -7.13
CA PRO A 109 -15.13 -2.81 -7.67
C PRO A 109 -13.65 -2.94 -7.30
N GLY A 110 -13.31 -3.72 -6.27
CA GLY A 110 -11.94 -3.96 -5.82
C GLY A 110 -11.18 -2.68 -5.43
N LEU A 111 -9.84 -2.77 -5.46
CA LEU A 111 -8.96 -1.65 -5.09
C LEU A 111 -9.07 -0.49 -6.09
N VAL A 112 -9.19 -0.77 -7.39
CA VAL A 112 -9.40 0.29 -8.39
C VAL A 112 -10.68 1.08 -8.09
N GLY A 113 -11.79 0.41 -7.77
CA GLY A 113 -13.03 1.07 -7.39
C GLY A 113 -12.91 1.90 -6.12
N ALA A 114 -12.20 1.40 -5.11
CA ALA A 114 -11.90 2.16 -3.89
C ALA A 114 -11.11 3.43 -4.21
N ALA A 115 -10.04 3.30 -4.99
CA ALA A 115 -9.16 4.41 -5.38
C ALA A 115 -9.91 5.52 -6.13
N LEU A 116 -10.84 5.16 -7.02
CA LEU A 116 -11.62 6.13 -7.81
C LEU A 116 -12.75 6.79 -7.02
N THR A 117 -13.19 6.21 -5.91
CA THR A 117 -14.37 6.67 -5.16
C THR A 117 -14.06 7.19 -3.76
N ARG A 118 -12.79 7.15 -3.33
CA ARG A 118 -12.33 7.62 -2.01
C ARG A 118 -11.28 8.73 -2.13
N PRO A 119 -11.14 9.60 -1.13
CA PRO A 119 -10.20 10.71 -1.16
C PRO A 119 -8.76 10.24 -0.84
N VAL A 120 -8.18 9.45 -1.74
CA VAL A 120 -6.78 8.97 -1.65
C VAL A 120 -5.96 9.52 -2.81
N ALA A 121 -4.66 9.72 -2.60
CA ALA A 121 -3.75 10.02 -3.70
C ALA A 121 -3.53 8.76 -4.55
N CYS A 122 -3.38 8.90 -5.87
CA CYS A 122 -3.11 7.76 -6.75
C CYS A 122 -1.91 8.05 -7.64
N GLY A 123 -0.90 7.19 -7.60
CA GLY A 123 0.13 7.17 -8.62
C GLY A 123 -0.44 6.56 -9.90
N LEU A 124 -0.26 7.20 -11.04
CA LEU A 124 -0.58 6.62 -12.35
C LEU A 124 0.73 6.38 -13.09
N ASP A 125 1.04 5.12 -13.38
CA ASP A 125 2.20 4.79 -14.20
C ASP A 125 1.79 4.63 -15.67
N ARG A 126 2.51 5.32 -16.55
CA ARG A 126 2.46 5.07 -17.99
C ARG A 126 3.69 4.26 -18.34
N ARG A 127 3.54 2.95 -18.50
CA ARG A 127 4.59 2.16 -19.13
C ARG A 127 4.90 2.79 -20.49
N ARG A 128 6.15 3.21 -20.68
CA ARG A 128 6.63 3.61 -22.00
C ARG A 128 6.72 2.36 -22.86
N GLY A 129 5.78 2.19 -23.78
CA GLY A 129 5.83 1.18 -24.84
C GLY A 129 5.38 -0.22 -24.39
N ALA A 130 4.21 -0.63 -24.89
CA ALA A 130 4.01 -1.99 -25.37
C ALA A 130 4.20 -1.96 -26.89
#